data_AF-A0A843GA39-F1
#
_entry.id   AF-A0A843GA39-F1
#
_cell.length_a   1.000
_cell.length_b   1.000
_cell.length_c   1.000
_cell.angle_alpha   90.00
_cell.angle_beta   90.00
_cell.angle_gamma   90.00
#
_symmetry.space_group_name_H-M   'P 1'
#
loop_
_entity.id
_entity.type
_entity.pdbx_description
1 polymer ?
#
loop_
_entity_poly.entity_id
_entity_poly.type
_entity_poly.pdbx_seq_one_letter_code
_entity_poly.pdbx_strand_id
1 'polypeptide(L)' 'MADLKGTKTEANLAAAFAGESQAHAKYQYFASKAKKEGYVQIHDIFMETSKNEKEHAKIWFKLLHDG' A
#
# COMPACT_ATOMS: atom_id res chain seq x y z
N MET A 1 -4.64 4.39 -22.76
CA MET A 1 -5.51 4.98 -21.71
C MET A 1 -5.78 6.43 -22.07
N ALA A 2 -6.82 7.05 -21.52
CA ALA A 2 -6.98 8.50 -21.66
C ALA A 2 -5.85 9.23 -20.91
N ASP A 3 -5.43 10.39 -21.39
CA ASP A 3 -4.48 11.24 -20.67
C ASP A 3 -5.11 11.67 -19.33
N LEU A 4 -4.46 11.28 -18.22
CA LEU A 4 -4.95 11.55 -16.87
C LEU A 4 -4.49 12.90 -16.33
N LYS A 5 -3.57 13.58 -17.03
CA LYS A 5 -2.90 14.78 -16.54
C LYS A 5 -3.90 15.91 -16.25
N GLY A 6 -3.82 16.46 -15.03
CA GLY A 6 -4.68 17.53 -14.53
C GLY A 6 -6.09 17.07 -14.13
N THR A 7 -6.40 15.77 -14.21
CA THR A 7 -7.73 15.27 -13.85
C THR A 7 -7.83 15.00 -12.34
N LYS A 8 -9.08 14.95 -11.83
CA LYS A 8 -9.33 14.46 -10.47
C LYS A 8 -8.89 13.00 -10.29
N THR A 9 -8.91 12.20 -11.36
CA THR A 9 -8.48 10.80 -11.32
C THR A 9 -6.98 10.69 -11.06
N GLU A 10 -6.14 11.52 -11.69
CA GLU A 10 -4.70 11.56 -11.40
C GLU A 10 -4.44 11.90 -9.93
N ALA A 11 -5.10 12.95 -9.40
CA ALA A 11 -4.97 13.32 -7.99
C ALA A 11 -5.40 12.20 -7.04
N ASN A 12 -6.51 11.51 -7.37
CA ASN A 12 -6.98 10.38 -6.58
C ASN A 12 -6.01 9.19 -6.61
N LEU A 13 -5.42 8.87 -7.77
CA LEU A 13 -4.43 7.81 -7.91
C LEU A 13 -3.14 8.13 -7.13
N ALA A 14 -2.68 9.37 -7.17
CA ALA A 14 -1.53 9.82 -6.37
C ALA A 14 -1.81 9.71 -4.87
N ALA A 15 -3.00 10.12 -4.43
CA ALA A 15 -3.43 9.99 -3.04
C ALA A 15 -3.56 8.52 -2.61
N ALA A 16 -4.13 7.66 -3.46
CA ALA A 16 -4.21 6.23 -3.21
C ALA A 16 -2.82 5.60 -3.09
N PHE A 17 -1.91 5.87 -4.04
CA PHE A 17 -0.53 5.40 -3.97
C PHE A 17 0.17 5.80 -2.66
N ALA A 18 0.02 7.06 -2.26
CA ALA A 18 0.58 7.56 -1.00
C ALA A 18 -0.05 6.87 0.22
N GLY A 19 -1.38 6.68 0.22
CA GLY A 19 -2.12 5.99 1.27
C GLY A 19 -1.67 4.54 1.43
N GLU A 20 -1.61 3.78 0.35
CA GLU A 20 -1.18 2.38 0.36
C GLU A 20 0.30 2.24 0.77
N SER A 21 1.16 3.17 0.36
CA SER A 21 2.56 3.18 0.78
C SER A 21 2.71 3.41 2.30
N GLN A 22 1.88 4.29 2.87
CA GLN A 22 1.84 4.51 4.31
C GLN A 22 1.24 3.31 5.06
N ALA A 23 0.20 2.68 4.50
CA ALA A 23 -0.41 1.48 5.06
C ALA A 23 0.58 0.30 5.08
N HIS A 24 1.31 0.08 3.98
CA HIS A 24 2.39 -0.89 3.88
C HIS A 24 3.41 -0.75 5.02
N ALA A 25 3.93 0.47 5.24
CA ALA A 25 4.89 0.75 6.31
C ALA A 25 4.28 0.55 7.71
N LYS A 26 3.05 1.01 7.91
CA LYS A 26 2.32 0.87 9.18
C LYS A 26 2.12 -0.59 9.57
N TYR A 27 1.70 -1.44 8.62
CA TYR A 27 1.52 -2.86 8.87
C TYR A 27 2.83 -3.59 9.16
N GLN A 28 3.96 -3.17 8.59
CA GLN A 28 5.27 -3.72 9.01
C GLN A 28 5.60 -3.38 10.46
N TYR A 29 5.28 -2.17 10.93
CA TYR A 29 5.47 -1.80 12.33
C TYR A 29 4.58 -2.63 13.27
N PHE A 30 3.33 -2.87 12.88
CA PHE A 30 2.41 -3.72 13.65
C PHE A 30 2.86 -5.18 13.66
N ALA A 31 3.30 -5.71 12.52
CA ALA A 31 3.91 -7.04 12.44
C ALA A 31 5.12 -7.16 13.38
N SER A 32 6.03 -6.17 13.37
CA SER A 32 7.18 -6.16 14.26
C SER A 32 6.79 -6.16 15.74
N LYS A 33 5.73 -5.42 16.11
CA LYS A 33 5.21 -5.42 17.48
C LYS A 33 4.59 -6.77 17.85
N ALA A 34 3.71 -7.32 17.00
CA ALA A 34 3.10 -8.63 17.21
C ALA A 34 4.14 -9.74 17.40
N LYS A 35 5.23 -9.70 16.62
CA LYS A 35 6.36 -10.64 16.76
C LYS A 35 7.04 -10.52 18.12
N LYS A 36 7.26 -9.30 18.62
CA LYS A 36 7.88 -9.06 19.95
C LYS A 36 7.00 -9.55 21.09
N GLU A 37 5.68 -9.50 20.92
CA GLU A 37 4.69 -9.93 21.91
C GLU A 37 4.35 -11.44 21.80
N GLY A 38 4.96 -12.16 20.85
CA GLY A 38 4.75 -13.60 20.67
C GLY A 38 3.49 -13.98 19.88
N TYR A 39 2.77 -13.01 19.30
CA TYR A 39 1.58 -13.25 18.50
C TYR A 39 1.92 -13.63 17.05
N VAL A 40 2.39 -14.87 16.84
CA VAL A 40 2.89 -15.35 15.54
C VAL A 40 1.86 -15.21 14.42
N GLN A 41 0.63 -15.69 14.63
CA GLN A 41 -0.42 -15.60 13.61
C GLN A 41 -0.77 -14.15 13.24
N ILE A 42 -0.79 -13.25 14.22
CA ILE A 42 -1.08 -11.82 13.99
C ILE A 42 0.07 -11.14 13.24
N HIS A 43 1.33 -11.49 13.56
CA HIS A 43 2.48 -11.05 12.78
C HIS A 43 2.34 -11.46 11.31
N ASP A 44 1.99 -12.71 11.05
CA ASP A 44 1.89 -13.23 9.69
C ASP A 44 0.77 -12.54 8.90
N ILE A 45 -0.39 -12.31 9.53
CA ILE A 45 -1.49 -11.54 8.94
C ILE A 45 -1.03 -10.12 8.61
N PHE A 46 -0.39 -9.40 9.53
CA PHE A 46 0.10 -8.05 9.24
C PHE A 46 1.15 -8.03 8.13
N MET A 47 2.03 -9.03 8.05
CA MET A 47 3.00 -9.15 6.96
C MET A 47 2.33 -9.44 5.62
N GLU A 48 1.29 -10.26 5.60
CA GLU A 48 0.50 -10.53 4.39
C GLU A 48 -0.24 -9.28 3.94
N THR A 49 -0.96 -8.60 4.83
CA THR A 49 -1.65 -7.34 4.53
C THR A 49 -0.66 -6.28 4.03
N SER A 50 0.49 -6.12 4.69
CA SER A 50 1.55 -5.22 4.24
C SER A 50 1.98 -5.51 2.80
N LYS A 51 2.10 -6.79 2.41
CA LYS A 51 2.44 -7.17 1.03
C LYS A 51 1.29 -6.87 0.07
N ASN A 52 0.03 -7.04 0.47
CA ASN A 52 -1.10 -6.65 -0.36
C ASN A 52 -1.10 -5.15 -0.64
N GLU A 53 -0.88 -4.29 0.36
CA GLU A 53 -0.83 -2.83 0.12
C GLU A 53 0.33 -2.42 -0.77
N LYS A 54 1.46 -3.15 -0.72
CA LYS A 54 2.54 -2.95 -1.68
C LYS A 54 2.10 -3.25 -3.11
N GLU A 55 1.34 -4.33 -3.34
CA GLU A 55 0.84 -4.64 -4.68
C GLU A 55 -0.26 -3.66 -5.12
N HIS A 56 -1.13 -3.19 -4.21
CA HIS A 56 -2.08 -2.11 -4.49
C HIS A 56 -1.35 -0.82 -4.90
N ALA A 57 -0.37 -0.38 -4.11
CA ALA A 57 0.47 0.78 -4.42
C ALA A 57 1.13 0.65 -5.79
N LYS A 58 1.65 -0.53 -6.12
CA LYS A 58 2.27 -0.80 -7.43
C LYS A 58 1.28 -0.65 -8.59
N ILE A 59 0.03 -1.10 -8.42
CA ILE A 59 -1.02 -0.90 -9.43
C ILE A 59 -1.32 0.59 -9.61
N TRP A 60 -1.51 1.34 -8.51
CA TRP A 60 -1.77 2.78 -8.58
C TRP A 60 -0.63 3.56 -9.20
N PHE A 61 0.61 3.21 -8.85
CA PHE A 61 1.82 3.82 -9.40
C PHE A 61 1.91 3.62 -10.91
N LYS A 62 1.65 2.39 -11.39
CA LYS A 62 1.60 2.09 -12.83
C LYS A 62 0.54 2.91 -13.54
N LEU A 63 -0.69 2.92 -13.02
CA LEU A 63 -1.79 3.69 -13.62
C LEU A 63 -1.50 5.20 -13.68
N LEU A 64 -0.68 5.73 -12.77
CA LEU A 64 -0.24 7.13 -12.78
C LEU A 64 0.87 7.43 -13.80
N HIS A 65 1.67 6.42 -14.20
CA HIS A 65 2.84 6.57 -15.07
C HIS A 65 2.74 5.71 -16.34
N ASP A 66 1.56 5.68 -16.95
CA ASP A 66 1.26 5.06 -18.26
C ASP A 66 1.12 3.52 -18.33
N GLY A 67 0.95 2.84 -17.19
CA GLY A 67 0.65 1.40 -17.12
C GLY A 67 1.88 0.52 -17.03
#